data_AF-A0A0H5C7V5-F1
#
_entry.id   AF-A0A0H5C7V5-F1
#
_cell.length_a   1.000
_cell.length_b   1.000
_cell.length_c   1.000
_cell.angle_alpha   90.00
_cell.angle_beta   90.00
_cell.angle_gamma   90.00
#
_symmetry.space_group_name_H-M   'P 1'
#
loop_
_entity.id
_entity.type
_entity.pdbx_description
1 polymer ?
#
loop_
_entity_poly.entity_id
_entity_poly.type
_entity_poly.pdbx_seq_one_letter_code
_entity_poly.pdbx_strand_id
1 'polypeptide(L)'
;MKLIIWFLTIVGATYAPTAVECPNHPLLRYGQTTSDDERLYITNRQTLTDVSLQKFLNRVKIPGFDVKRFTLSTSKPLNLAIAISGGGYRASLTALGFLTALDDRSSRSMDEGHLGGLLQSASYISSISGGTWTLMSLSLSDFIPLVRLRNEWDINEPLLEGVPSLKMMDVSRNEIQVLPPEIRAVDDSEFYDKLNNNRNKRDFGTTGDESFDDFTHIWSSCQILMKVHTWWREMN
;
A
#
# COMPACT_ATOMS: atom_id res chain seq x y z
N MET A 1 2.77 29.86 -40.05
CA MET A 1 3.33 30.91 -39.16
C MET A 1 3.25 30.36 -37.73
N LYS A 2 4.37 30.38 -36.99
CA LYS A 2 4.61 29.60 -35.76
C LYS A 2 3.62 29.96 -34.63
N LEU A 3 3.05 28.94 -33.98
CA LEU A 3 2.29 29.06 -32.74
C LEU A 3 3.29 29.21 -31.58
N ILE A 4 3.33 30.38 -30.95
CA ILE A 4 4.18 30.66 -29.80
C ILE A 4 3.38 30.34 -28.54
N ILE A 5 3.75 29.26 -27.86
CA ILE A 5 3.28 28.92 -26.52
C ILE A 5 4.06 29.79 -25.54
N TRP A 6 3.38 30.70 -24.84
CA TRP A 6 3.97 31.44 -23.73
C TRP A 6 4.13 30.50 -22.53
N PHE A 7 5.31 29.92 -22.36
CA PHE A 7 5.75 29.49 -21.04
C PHE A 7 6.08 30.74 -20.23
N LEU A 8 5.19 31.15 -19.33
CA LEU A 8 5.57 32.02 -18.23
C LEU A 8 6.50 31.22 -17.31
N THR A 9 7.79 31.23 -17.61
CA THR A 9 8.82 30.92 -16.63
C THR A 9 8.78 32.03 -15.57
N ILE A 10 8.21 31.75 -14.40
CA ILE A 10 8.36 32.61 -13.23
C ILE A 10 9.83 32.47 -12.77
N VAL A 11 10.70 33.31 -13.34
CA VAL A 11 12.04 33.53 -12.82
C VAL A 11 11.89 34.41 -11.58
N GLY A 12 12.09 33.85 -10.39
CA GLY A 12 12.13 34.61 -9.14
C GLY A 12 11.22 34.18 -8.00
N ALA A 13 10.59 33.00 -8.07
CA ALA A 13 9.95 32.43 -6.88
C ALA A 13 11.04 32.00 -5.88
N THR A 14 11.40 32.91 -4.96
CA THR A 14 12.16 32.55 -3.77
C THR A 14 11.32 31.58 -2.94
N TYR A 15 11.91 30.55 -2.34
CA TYR A 15 11.22 29.66 -1.39
C TYR A 15 10.68 30.40 -0.14
N ALA A 16 10.98 31.69 0.00
CA ALA A 16 10.46 32.53 1.07
C ALA A 16 8.95 32.78 0.89
N PRO A 17 8.14 32.60 1.94
CA PRO A 17 6.71 32.87 1.87
C PRO A 17 6.45 34.35 1.60
N THR A 18 5.51 34.64 0.71
CA THR A 18 5.07 36.00 0.38
C THR A 18 3.63 36.23 0.88
N ALA A 19 3.29 37.48 1.17
CA ALA A 19 1.92 37.84 1.50
C ALA A 19 1.02 37.64 0.27
N VAL A 20 -0.08 36.92 0.46
CA VAL A 20 -1.12 36.68 -0.54
C VAL A 20 -2.48 36.96 0.07
N GLU A 21 -3.47 37.34 -0.75
CA GLU A 21 -4.85 37.49 -0.29
C GLU A 21 -5.45 36.14 0.09
N CYS A 22 -6.21 36.11 1.19
CA CYS A 22 -6.91 34.91 1.63
C CYS A 22 -7.96 34.49 0.59
N PRO A 23 -8.02 33.22 0.20
CA PRO A 23 -9.06 32.74 -0.73
C PRO A 23 -10.47 32.94 -0.16
N ASN A 24 -11.43 33.29 -1.02
CA ASN A 24 -12.84 33.48 -0.65
C ASN A 24 -13.63 32.16 -0.42
N HIS A 25 -12.94 31.01 -0.41
CA HIS A 25 -13.54 29.69 -0.19
C HIS A 25 -12.89 29.00 1.00
N PRO A 26 -13.62 28.14 1.74
CA PRO A 26 -13.06 27.44 2.89
C PRO A 26 -11.94 26.49 2.45
N LEU A 27 -10.79 26.58 3.11
CA LEU A 27 -9.66 25.67 2.91
C LEU A 27 -9.83 24.34 3.66
N LEU A 28 -10.74 24.30 4.62
CA LEU A 28 -11.03 23.13 5.45
C LEU A 28 -12.38 22.54 5.07
N ARG A 29 -12.44 21.20 5.05
CA ARG A 29 -13.68 20.43 4.87
C ARG A 29 -14.04 19.74 6.18
N TYR A 30 -15.31 19.77 6.56
CA TYR A 30 -15.83 18.96 7.65
C TYR A 30 -15.85 17.48 7.26
N GLY A 31 -15.17 16.63 8.05
CA GLY A 31 -14.92 15.21 7.75
C GLY A 31 -16.05 14.25 8.11
N GLN A 32 -17.32 14.64 7.97
CA GLN A 32 -18.45 13.76 8.31
C GLN A 32 -18.73 12.67 7.26
N THR A 33 -18.34 12.91 6.00
CA THR A 33 -18.48 11.98 4.89
C THR A 33 -17.17 11.86 4.11
N THR A 34 -17.06 10.88 3.22
CA THR A 34 -16.04 10.85 2.17
C THR A 34 -16.14 12.11 1.31
N SER A 35 -15.02 12.54 0.71
CA SER A 35 -15.05 13.65 -0.23
C SER A 35 -15.82 13.28 -1.50
N ASP A 36 -16.28 14.28 -2.25
CA ASP A 36 -16.94 14.05 -3.54
C ASP A 36 -15.99 13.36 -4.52
N ASP A 37 -14.70 13.72 -4.50
CA ASP A 37 -13.65 13.10 -5.31
C ASP A 37 -13.46 11.61 -4.98
N GLU A 38 -13.45 11.26 -3.69
CA GLU A 38 -13.32 9.86 -3.28
C GLU A 38 -14.55 9.05 -3.67
N ARG A 39 -15.75 9.63 -3.49
CA ARG A 39 -17.00 8.96 -3.91
C ARG A 39 -17.02 8.73 -5.42
N LEU A 40 -16.57 9.70 -6.21
CA LEU A 40 -16.45 9.57 -7.66
C LEU A 40 -15.42 8.51 -8.04
N TYR A 41 -14.25 8.53 -7.39
CA TYR A 41 -13.21 7.51 -7.57
C TYR A 41 -13.75 6.11 -7.30
N ILE A 42 -14.41 5.88 -6.16
CA ILE A 42 -14.93 4.56 -5.80
C ILE A 42 -15.99 4.09 -6.80
N THR A 43 -16.90 4.98 -7.20
CA THR A 43 -17.94 4.64 -8.19
C THR A 43 -17.31 4.17 -9.51
N ASN A 44 -16.28 4.87 -9.98
CA ASN A 44 -15.58 4.49 -11.21
C ASN A 44 -14.75 3.23 -11.02
N ARG A 45 -14.05 3.10 -9.88
CA ARG A 45 -13.22 1.93 -9.54
C ARG A 45 -14.01 0.65 -9.49
N GLN A 46 -15.22 0.71 -8.94
CA GLN A 46 -16.09 -0.44 -8.79
C GLN A 46 -16.42 -1.15 -10.11
N THR A 47 -16.47 -0.39 -11.21
CA THR A 47 -16.67 -0.97 -12.55
C THR A 47 -15.53 -1.93 -12.97
N LEU A 48 -14.30 -1.68 -12.50
CA LEU A 48 -13.12 -2.49 -12.80
C LEU A 48 -12.89 -3.57 -11.74
N THR A 49 -13.12 -3.25 -10.46
CA THR A 49 -12.90 -4.20 -9.36
C THR A 49 -13.90 -5.35 -9.41
N ASP A 50 -15.16 -5.09 -9.78
CA ASP A 50 -16.17 -6.14 -9.88
C ASP A 50 -15.84 -7.15 -10.97
N VAL A 51 -15.34 -6.69 -12.12
CA VAL A 51 -14.89 -7.56 -13.21
C VAL A 51 -13.68 -8.40 -12.77
N SER A 52 -12.70 -7.75 -12.14
CA SER A 52 -11.49 -8.42 -11.64
C SER A 52 -11.81 -9.44 -10.55
N LEU A 53 -12.72 -9.12 -9.64
CA LEU A 53 -13.14 -9.99 -8.54
C LEU A 53 -13.90 -11.20 -9.07
N GLN A 54 -14.82 -11.02 -10.01
CA GLN A 54 -15.50 -12.13 -10.66
C GLN A 54 -14.52 -13.05 -11.39
N LYS A 55 -13.55 -12.48 -12.12
CA LYS A 55 -12.50 -13.25 -12.80
C LYS A 55 -11.68 -14.07 -11.80
N PHE A 56 -11.32 -13.47 -10.66
CA PHE A 56 -10.61 -14.15 -9.58
C PHE A 56 -11.45 -15.29 -8.97
N LEU A 57 -12.68 -15.01 -8.53
CA LEU A 57 -13.54 -16.00 -7.87
C LEU A 57 -13.86 -17.19 -8.76
N ASN A 58 -14.09 -16.96 -10.06
CA ASN A 58 -14.30 -18.04 -11.04
C ASN A 58 -13.05 -18.93 -11.18
N ARG A 59 -11.85 -18.34 -11.07
CA ARG A 59 -10.58 -19.06 -11.21
C ARG A 59 -10.25 -19.90 -9.99
N VAL A 60 -10.58 -19.44 -8.78
CA VAL A 60 -10.33 -20.18 -7.52
C VAL A 60 -11.22 -21.41 -7.37
N LYS A 61 -12.35 -21.49 -8.11
CA LYS A 61 -13.27 -22.65 -8.13
C LYS A 61 -13.68 -23.12 -6.73
N ILE A 62 -14.11 -22.19 -5.88
CA ILE A 62 -14.54 -22.49 -4.51
C ILE A 62 -15.73 -23.49 -4.57
N PRO A 63 -15.62 -24.68 -3.96
CA PRO A 63 -16.67 -25.69 -4.04
C PRO A 63 -18.01 -25.17 -3.51
N GLY A 64 -19.08 -25.31 -4.31
CA GLY A 64 -20.43 -24.87 -3.94
C GLY A 64 -20.67 -23.36 -4.04
N PHE A 65 -19.70 -22.56 -4.50
CA PHE A 65 -19.85 -21.12 -4.67
C PHE A 65 -20.22 -20.75 -6.12
N ASP A 66 -21.39 -20.14 -6.30
CA ASP A 66 -21.83 -19.61 -7.60
C ASP A 66 -21.52 -18.11 -7.69
N VAL A 67 -20.47 -17.78 -8.45
CA VAL A 67 -20.01 -16.41 -8.68
C VAL A 67 -21.08 -15.56 -9.37
N LYS A 68 -21.84 -16.13 -10.31
CA LYS A 68 -22.88 -15.37 -11.03
C LYS A 68 -24.02 -15.01 -10.09
N ARG A 69 -24.45 -15.96 -9.26
CA ARG A 69 -25.47 -15.70 -8.24
C ARG A 69 -24.99 -14.66 -7.23
N PHE A 70 -23.73 -14.73 -6.81
CA PHE A 70 -23.13 -13.76 -5.90
C PHE A 70 -23.19 -12.33 -6.49
N THR A 71 -22.70 -12.14 -7.72
CA THR A 71 -22.71 -10.84 -8.40
C THR A 71 -24.13 -10.31 -8.64
N LEU A 72 -25.08 -11.16 -9.04
CA LEU A 72 -26.47 -10.76 -9.26
C LEU A 72 -27.22 -10.43 -7.95
N SER A 73 -26.81 -11.03 -6.83
CA SER A 73 -27.46 -10.84 -5.52
C SER A 73 -26.98 -9.60 -4.77
N THR A 74 -25.82 -9.05 -5.15
CA THR A 74 -25.25 -7.92 -4.43
C THR A 74 -25.76 -6.62 -5.06
N SER A 75 -26.62 -5.90 -4.33
CA SER A 75 -27.20 -4.63 -4.80
C SER A 75 -26.20 -3.48 -4.89
N LYS A 76 -24.96 -3.70 -4.41
CA LYS A 76 -23.85 -2.74 -4.43
C LYS A 76 -22.54 -3.47 -4.75
N PRO A 77 -21.61 -2.86 -5.50
CA PRO A 77 -20.28 -3.39 -5.70
C PRO A 77 -19.54 -3.63 -4.37
N LEU A 78 -18.64 -4.60 -4.35
CA LEU A 78 -17.88 -4.96 -3.15
C LEU A 78 -16.62 -4.11 -3.03
N ASN A 79 -16.38 -3.56 -1.83
CA ASN A 79 -15.15 -2.85 -1.53
C ASN A 79 -14.16 -3.79 -0.85
N LEU A 80 -13.08 -4.13 -1.57
CA LEU A 80 -11.93 -4.84 -1.02
C LEU A 80 -10.86 -3.82 -0.61
N ALA A 81 -10.32 -3.97 0.59
CA ALA A 81 -9.26 -3.12 1.12
C ALA A 81 -8.02 -3.94 1.49
N ILE A 82 -6.83 -3.42 1.15
CA ILE A 82 -5.54 -3.99 1.54
C ILE A 82 -4.90 -3.07 2.57
N ALA A 83 -4.46 -3.60 3.71
CA ALA A 83 -3.78 -2.83 4.75
C ALA A 83 -2.37 -3.38 4.98
N ILE A 84 -1.36 -2.50 4.94
CA ILE A 84 0.06 -2.83 5.07
C ILE A 84 0.60 -2.21 6.36
N SER A 85 1.20 -3.04 7.21
CA SER A 85 1.77 -2.59 8.49
C SER A 85 3.10 -1.84 8.34
N GLY A 86 3.53 -1.23 9.44
CA GLY A 86 4.87 -0.64 9.58
C GLY A 86 5.95 -1.66 9.95
N GLY A 87 7.21 -1.26 9.82
CA GLY A 87 8.35 -2.09 10.20
C GLY A 87 9.59 -1.93 9.33
N GLY A 88 9.89 -0.70 8.89
CA GLY A 88 11.03 -0.39 8.03
C GLY A 88 11.07 -1.22 6.73
N TYR A 89 12.27 -1.58 6.28
CA TYR A 89 12.47 -2.35 5.06
C TYR A 89 11.82 -3.73 5.11
N ARG A 90 11.75 -4.35 6.29
CA ARG A 90 11.07 -5.65 6.43
C ARG A 90 9.61 -5.54 6.00
N ALA A 91 8.89 -4.55 6.51
CA ALA A 91 7.50 -4.32 6.13
C ALA A 91 7.37 -3.93 4.65
N SER A 92 8.26 -3.06 4.16
CA SER A 92 8.27 -2.65 2.75
C SER A 92 8.48 -3.84 1.79
N LEU A 93 9.52 -4.64 2.00
CA LEU A 93 9.85 -5.79 1.15
C LEU A 93 8.82 -6.92 1.27
N THR A 94 8.27 -7.14 2.47
CA THR A 94 7.16 -8.09 2.66
C THR A 94 5.93 -7.63 1.88
N ALA A 95 5.60 -6.34 1.95
CA ALA A 95 4.50 -5.76 1.19
C ALA A 95 4.73 -5.87 -0.32
N LEU A 96 5.95 -5.62 -0.79
CA LEU A 96 6.33 -5.76 -2.20
C LEU A 96 6.10 -7.19 -2.69
N GLY A 97 6.56 -8.20 -1.94
CA GLY A 97 6.33 -9.61 -2.27
C GLY A 97 4.85 -10.00 -2.24
N PHE A 98 4.13 -9.58 -1.20
CA PHE A 98 2.69 -9.82 -1.06
C PHE A 98 1.90 -9.23 -2.22
N LEU A 99 2.08 -7.93 -2.51
CA LEU A 99 1.41 -7.25 -3.62
C LEU A 99 1.80 -7.84 -4.98
N THR A 100 3.04 -8.30 -5.15
CA THR A 100 3.49 -9.00 -6.37
C THR A 100 2.68 -10.27 -6.61
N ALA A 101 2.37 -11.04 -5.56
CA ALA A 101 1.56 -12.26 -5.68
C ALA A 101 0.08 -11.97 -5.99
N LEU A 102 -0.44 -10.82 -5.55
CA LEU A 102 -1.81 -10.38 -5.82
C LEU A 102 -1.98 -9.70 -7.19
N ASP A 103 -0.89 -9.22 -7.81
CA ASP A 103 -0.91 -8.52 -9.09
C ASP A 103 -1.03 -9.50 -10.26
N ASP A 104 -2.08 -9.38 -11.07
CA ASP A 104 -2.24 -10.22 -12.28
C ASP A 104 -1.22 -9.94 -13.40
N ARG A 105 -0.45 -8.86 -13.27
CA ARG A 105 0.63 -8.49 -14.20
C ARG A 105 1.95 -9.17 -13.87
N SER A 106 2.00 -9.94 -12.78
CA SER A 106 3.16 -10.75 -12.40
C SER A 106 3.17 -12.08 -13.16
N SER A 107 4.36 -12.52 -13.57
CA SER A 107 4.48 -13.80 -14.28
C SER A 107 3.91 -14.95 -13.44
N ARG A 108 3.05 -15.77 -14.05
CA ARG A 108 2.40 -16.93 -13.44
C ARG A 108 1.49 -16.65 -12.24
N SER A 109 1.22 -15.39 -11.86
CA SER A 109 0.34 -15.09 -10.71
C SER A 109 -1.12 -15.50 -10.92
N MET A 110 -1.49 -15.77 -12.17
CA MET A 110 -2.82 -16.23 -12.57
C MET A 110 -2.93 -17.76 -12.72
N ASP A 111 -1.85 -18.53 -12.48
CA ASP A 111 -1.91 -19.99 -12.50
C ASP A 111 -2.90 -20.53 -11.43
N GLU A 112 -3.30 -21.80 -11.57
CA GLU A 112 -4.19 -22.46 -10.61
C GLU A 112 -3.57 -22.45 -9.20
N GLY A 113 -4.34 -22.03 -8.21
CA GLY A 113 -3.87 -21.88 -6.82
C GLY A 113 -3.18 -20.56 -6.48
N HIS A 114 -2.92 -19.67 -7.45
CA HIS A 114 -2.28 -18.37 -7.21
C HIS A 114 -3.28 -17.21 -7.04
N LEU A 115 -2.82 -16.11 -6.44
CA LEU A 115 -3.65 -15.00 -5.95
C LEU A 115 -3.76 -13.79 -6.89
N GLY A 116 -3.23 -13.89 -8.11
CA GLY A 116 -3.25 -12.79 -9.08
C GLY A 116 -4.66 -12.27 -9.37
N GLY A 117 -4.79 -10.96 -9.50
CA GLY A 117 -6.05 -10.27 -9.77
C GLY A 117 -6.72 -9.72 -8.50
N LEU A 118 -6.32 -10.17 -7.31
CA LEU A 118 -6.83 -9.60 -6.06
C LEU A 118 -6.40 -8.13 -5.86
N LEU A 119 -5.21 -7.75 -6.36
CA LEU A 119 -4.79 -6.35 -6.33
C LEU A 119 -5.69 -5.50 -7.24
N GLN A 120 -6.03 -6.01 -8.42
CA GLN A 120 -6.96 -5.37 -9.36
C GLN A 120 -8.39 -5.29 -8.80
N SER A 121 -8.79 -6.25 -7.95
CA SER A 121 -10.05 -6.23 -7.22
C SER A 121 -10.10 -5.27 -6.03
N ALA A 122 -8.97 -4.69 -5.60
CA ALA A 122 -8.94 -3.78 -4.46
C ALA A 122 -9.47 -2.39 -4.81
N SER A 123 -10.37 -1.88 -3.96
CA SER A 123 -10.89 -0.50 -4.00
C SER A 123 -9.99 0.46 -3.20
N TYR A 124 -9.43 -0.04 -2.09
CA TYR A 124 -8.59 0.72 -1.18
C TYR A 124 -7.29 -0.01 -0.88
N ILE A 125 -6.22 0.75 -0.70
CA ILE A 125 -4.96 0.28 -0.15
C ILE A 125 -4.45 1.31 0.85
N SER A 126 -4.06 0.86 2.04
CA SER A 126 -3.50 1.70 3.09
C SER A 126 -2.19 1.10 3.58
N SER A 127 -1.30 1.98 4.05
CA SER A 127 -0.01 1.59 4.58
C SER A 127 0.48 2.59 5.62
N ILE A 128 1.29 2.13 6.57
CA ILE A 128 1.92 3.00 7.57
C ILE A 128 3.42 2.74 7.68
N SER A 129 4.18 3.76 8.12
CA SER A 129 5.63 3.66 8.38
C SER A 129 6.40 3.01 7.21
N GLY A 130 7.22 1.98 7.45
CA GLY A 130 7.99 1.31 6.40
C GLY A 130 7.15 0.69 5.28
N GLY A 131 5.91 0.26 5.55
CA GLY A 131 5.01 -0.23 4.51
C GLY A 131 4.64 0.85 3.48
N THR A 132 4.66 2.12 3.89
CA THR A 132 4.36 3.27 3.03
C THR A 132 5.40 3.47 1.95
N TRP A 133 6.64 3.00 2.11
CA TRP A 133 7.63 3.11 1.03
C TRP A 133 7.18 2.34 -0.21
N THR A 134 6.65 1.12 -0.03
CA THR A 134 6.13 0.32 -1.15
C THR A 134 4.95 0.99 -1.83
N LEU A 135 3.97 1.45 -1.05
CA LEU A 135 2.77 2.07 -1.59
C LEU A 135 3.07 3.41 -2.26
N MET A 136 3.96 4.22 -1.69
CA MET A 136 4.37 5.51 -2.27
C MET A 136 5.19 5.29 -3.54
N SER A 137 6.17 4.38 -3.55
CA SER A 137 6.92 4.07 -4.78
C SER A 137 6.00 3.59 -5.89
N LEU A 138 4.99 2.77 -5.56
CA LEU A 138 4.00 2.33 -6.53
C LEU A 138 3.15 3.50 -7.05
N SER A 139 2.71 4.39 -6.16
CA SER A 139 1.88 5.55 -6.53
C SER A 139 2.64 6.58 -7.38
N LEU A 140 3.92 6.81 -7.08
CA LEU A 140 4.80 7.74 -7.80
C LEU A 140 5.32 7.19 -9.14
N SER A 141 5.25 5.88 -9.34
CA SER A 141 5.64 5.21 -10.59
C SER A 141 4.43 4.82 -11.46
N ASP A 142 3.31 5.54 -11.33
CA ASP A 142 2.07 5.27 -12.07
C ASP A 142 1.63 3.79 -12.00
N PHE A 143 1.83 3.17 -10.83
CA PHE A 143 1.48 1.79 -10.54
C PHE A 143 2.06 0.77 -11.54
N ILE A 144 3.33 0.91 -11.96
CA ILE A 144 4.00 -0.16 -12.72
C ILE A 144 3.88 -1.53 -12.00
N PRO A 145 3.92 -2.66 -12.73
CA PRO A 145 3.93 -3.99 -12.11
C PRO A 145 5.00 -4.08 -11.01
N LEU A 146 4.65 -4.66 -9.86
CA LEU A 146 5.50 -4.69 -8.67
C LEU A 146 6.85 -5.40 -8.94
N VAL A 147 6.86 -6.37 -9.86
CA VAL A 147 8.08 -7.04 -10.33
C VAL A 147 9.08 -6.08 -10.99
N ARG A 148 8.60 -5.01 -11.66
CA ARG A 148 9.47 -3.96 -12.21
C ARG A 148 9.89 -2.98 -11.14
N LEU A 149 8.97 -2.58 -10.26
CA LEU A 149 9.25 -1.65 -9.17
C LEU A 149 10.43 -2.10 -8.31
N ARG A 150 10.54 -3.41 -8.05
CA ARG A 150 11.67 -4.01 -7.34
C ARG A 150 13.03 -3.64 -7.93
N ASN A 151 13.13 -3.55 -9.25
CA ASN A 151 14.41 -3.30 -9.92
C ASN A 151 14.82 -1.82 -9.87
N GLU A 152 13.88 -0.93 -9.55
CA GLU A 152 14.13 0.51 -9.39
C GLU A 152 14.64 0.85 -7.99
N TRP A 153 14.58 -0.08 -7.03
CA TRP A 153 14.99 0.17 -5.66
C TRP A 153 16.45 -0.20 -5.45
N ASP A 154 17.27 0.81 -5.17
CA ASP A 154 18.60 0.58 -4.61
C ASP A 154 18.49 0.36 -3.09
N ILE A 155 18.36 -0.90 -2.70
CA ILE A 155 18.29 -1.29 -1.29
C ILE A 155 19.67 -1.29 -0.62
N ASN A 156 20.76 -1.11 -1.38
CA ASN A 156 22.11 -1.19 -0.81
C ASN A 156 22.50 0.10 -0.10
N GLU A 157 21.81 1.21 -0.41
CA GLU A 157 22.01 2.48 0.27
C GLU A 157 21.18 2.56 1.56
N PRO A 158 21.75 3.10 2.65
CA PRO A 158 21.04 3.27 3.90
C PRO A 158 19.90 4.28 3.74
N LEU A 159 18.72 3.89 4.22
CA LEU A 159 17.51 4.72 4.22
C LEU A 159 17.69 6.11 4.84
N LEU A 160 18.50 6.18 5.90
CA LEU A 160 18.79 7.42 6.62
C LEU A 160 20.27 7.71 6.47
N GLU A 161 20.57 8.69 5.64
CA GLU A 161 21.92 9.21 5.48
C GLU A 161 22.43 9.73 6.84
N GLY A 162 23.59 9.22 7.29
CA GLY A 162 24.20 9.58 8.58
C GLY A 162 23.88 8.66 9.77
N VAL A 163 23.04 7.64 9.61
CA VAL A 163 22.91 6.56 10.61
C VAL A 163 23.93 5.46 10.29
N PRO A 164 24.76 4.99 11.24
CA PRO A 164 25.71 3.90 10.99
C PRO A 164 24.97 2.70 10.42
N SER A 165 25.46 2.22 9.29
CA SER A 165 24.81 1.26 8.40
C SER A 165 24.27 0.06 9.18
N LEU A 166 22.98 -0.23 9.04
CA LEU A 166 22.48 -1.60 9.21
C LEU A 166 23.29 -2.46 8.23
N LYS A 167 24.24 -3.26 8.73
CA LYS A 167 25.01 -4.19 7.89
C LYS A 167 24.03 -5.11 7.18
N MET A 168 23.86 -4.90 5.88
CA MET A 168 23.18 -5.87 5.04
C MET A 168 24.09 -7.09 4.89
N MET A 169 23.53 -8.25 5.18
CA MET A 169 24.25 -9.52 5.12
C MET A 169 23.81 -10.23 3.84
N ASP A 170 24.76 -10.52 2.96
CA ASP A 170 24.48 -11.28 1.75
C ASP A 170 24.15 -12.72 2.12
N VAL A 171 22.88 -13.09 1.97
CA VAL A 171 22.43 -14.49 2.11
C VAL A 171 22.34 -15.10 0.72
N SER A 172 23.14 -16.13 0.46
CA SER A 172 23.09 -16.89 -0.78
C SER A 172 21.69 -17.46 -1.01
N ARG A 173 21.17 -17.40 -2.24
CA ARG A 173 19.87 -18.02 -2.60
C ARG A 173 19.82 -19.53 -2.35
N ASN A 174 20.98 -20.19 -2.30
CA ASN A 174 21.08 -21.62 -2.00
C ASN A 174 21.08 -21.91 -0.49
N GLU A 175 21.17 -20.87 0.36
CA GLU A 175 21.33 -20.96 1.82
C GLU A 175 20.20 -20.23 2.57
N ILE A 176 19.02 -20.07 1.96
CA ILE A 176 17.87 -19.37 2.59
C ILE A 176 17.47 -19.98 3.95
N GLN A 177 17.83 -21.24 4.21
CA GLN A 177 17.58 -21.94 5.48
C GLN A 177 18.77 -21.96 6.44
N VAL A 178 19.94 -21.50 6.02
CA VAL A 178 21.16 -21.49 6.84
C VAL A 178 21.51 -20.05 7.13
N LEU A 179 21.05 -19.56 8.28
CA LEU A 179 21.47 -18.26 8.80
C LEU A 179 23.00 -18.27 8.96
N PRO A 180 23.70 -17.19 8.56
CA PRO A 180 25.13 -17.01 8.80
C PRO A 180 25.49 -17.29 10.27
N PRO A 181 26.69 -17.81 10.55
CA PRO A 181 27.12 -18.14 11.91
C PRO A 181 26.98 -16.96 12.88
N GLU A 182 27.17 -15.72 12.40
CA GLU A 182 27.04 -14.52 13.22
C GLU A 182 25.61 -14.25 13.69
N ILE A 183 24.58 -14.64 12.92
CA ILE A 183 23.17 -14.50 13.33
C ILE A 183 22.75 -15.66 14.25
N ARG A 184 23.25 -16.87 14.00
CA ARG A 184 23.04 -18.01 14.92
C ARG A 184 23.59 -17.78 16.32
N ALA A 185 24.60 -16.92 16.44
CA ALA A 185 25.19 -16.54 17.72
C ALA A 185 24.42 -15.42 18.45
N VAL A 186 23.49 -14.73 17.78
CA VAL A 186 22.55 -13.80 18.42
C VAL A 186 21.36 -14.63 18.92
N ASP A 187 21.59 -15.38 19.99
CA ASP A 187 20.52 -16.00 20.77
C ASP A 187 19.79 -14.89 21.53
N ASP A 188 18.87 -14.21 20.85
CA ASP A 188 18.00 -13.21 21.44
C ASP A 188 16.79 -13.92 22.05
N SER A 189 17.04 -14.95 22.87
CA SER A 189 16.01 -15.76 23.53
C SER A 189 15.02 -14.86 24.27
N GLU A 190 15.50 -13.75 24.85
CA GLU A 190 14.69 -12.72 25.48
C GLU A 190 13.70 -12.04 24.51
N PHE A 191 14.10 -11.76 23.26
CA PHE A 191 13.21 -11.24 22.23
C PHE A 191 12.13 -12.25 21.86
N TYR A 192 12.51 -13.51 21.61
CA TYR A 192 11.56 -14.56 21.25
C TYR A 192 10.65 -14.95 22.42
N ASP A 193 11.15 -14.91 23.66
CA ASP A 193 10.38 -15.11 24.89
C ASP A 193 9.41 -13.95 25.13
N LYS A 194 9.82 -12.69 24.89
CA LYS A 194 8.92 -11.54 24.88
C LYS A 194 7.85 -11.66 23.79
N LEU A 195 8.20 -12.18 22.62
CA LEU A 195 7.28 -12.34 21.49
C LEU A 195 6.27 -13.48 21.74
N ASN A 196 6.72 -14.57 22.36
CA ASN A 196 5.86 -15.69 22.77
C ASN A 196 5.00 -15.34 24.00
N ASN A 197 5.53 -14.67 25.01
CA ASN A 197 4.76 -14.23 26.18
C ASN A 197 3.69 -13.19 25.82
N ASN A 198 3.94 -12.33 24.82
CA ASN A 198 2.94 -11.40 24.31
C ASN A 198 2.04 -12.02 23.21
N ARG A 199 2.24 -13.29 22.84
CA ARG A 199 1.37 -13.98 21.87
C ARG A 199 -0.02 -14.24 22.44
N ASN A 200 -0.12 -14.49 23.75
CA ASN A 200 -1.38 -14.69 24.47
C ASN A 200 -2.12 -13.39 24.80
N LYS A 201 -1.52 -12.21 24.58
CA LYS A 201 -2.23 -10.92 24.65
C LYS A 201 -2.98 -10.56 23.37
N ARG A 202 -2.85 -11.38 22.32
CA ARG A 202 -3.61 -11.27 21.07
C ARG A 202 -4.82 -12.21 21.03
N ASP A 203 -5.05 -13.00 22.07
CA ASP A 203 -6.35 -13.62 22.27
C ASP A 203 -7.33 -12.52 22.63
N PHE A 204 -8.29 -12.28 21.73
CA PHE A 204 -9.50 -11.51 21.99
C PHE A 204 -10.32 -12.24 23.07
N GLY A 205 -9.89 -12.09 24.33
CA GLY A 205 -10.60 -12.54 25.50
C GLY A 205 -11.88 -11.74 25.66
N THR A 206 -13.00 -12.45 25.67
CA THR A 206 -14.35 -11.94 25.90
C THR A 206 -14.50 -11.36 27.31
N THR A 207 -14.06 -10.12 27.53
CA THR A 207 -14.51 -9.26 28.63
C THR A 207 -14.31 -7.81 28.18
N GLY A 208 -15.37 -7.02 28.28
CA GLY A 208 -15.51 -5.72 27.64
C GLY A 208 -14.60 -4.60 28.16
N ASP A 209 -14.66 -3.52 27.40
CA ASP A 209 -14.18 -2.17 27.67
C ASP A 209 -12.66 -1.95 27.64
N GLU A 210 -12.07 -2.11 26.45
CA GLU A 210 -11.10 -1.11 25.98
C GLU A 210 -11.72 -0.39 24.79
N SER A 211 -12.11 0.87 25.02
CA SER A 211 -12.64 1.70 23.96
C SER A 211 -11.57 1.91 22.89
N PHE A 212 -12.05 1.92 21.66
CA PHE A 212 -11.32 2.18 20.43
C PHE A 212 -10.90 3.66 20.35
N ASP A 213 -10.31 4.23 21.40
CA ASP A 213 -10.05 5.67 21.54
C ASP A 213 -8.55 6.06 21.47
N ASP A 214 -7.63 5.09 21.37
CA ASP A 214 -6.19 5.39 21.46
C ASP A 214 -5.48 5.60 20.09
N PHE A 215 -6.24 6.01 19.07
CA PHE A 215 -5.68 6.52 17.80
C PHE A 215 -5.44 8.04 17.81
N THR A 216 -5.77 8.74 18.89
CA THR A 216 -5.68 10.20 18.99
C THR A 216 -4.24 10.74 19.00
N HIS A 217 -3.25 9.93 19.37
CA HIS A 217 -1.84 10.35 19.44
C HIS A 217 -1.00 10.08 18.17
N ILE A 218 -1.50 9.31 17.20
CA ILE A 218 -0.76 8.99 15.95
C ILE A 218 -1.06 10.02 14.83
N TRP A 219 -2.07 10.88 15.01
CA TRP A 219 -2.55 11.78 13.96
C TRP A 219 -1.67 13.03 13.71
N SER A 220 -0.58 13.23 14.45
CA SER A 220 0.24 14.44 14.34
C SER A 220 1.23 14.46 13.15
N SER A 221 1.33 13.43 12.29
CA SER A 221 2.36 13.44 11.23
C SER A 221 1.99 12.81 9.88
N CYS A 222 0.72 12.50 9.62
CA CYS A 222 0.29 11.99 8.31
C CYS A 222 -0.46 13.05 7.50
N GLN A 223 0.27 14.02 6.95
CA GLN A 223 -0.19 14.78 5.79
C GLN A 223 0.86 14.75 4.68
N ILE A 224 0.80 13.72 3.84
CA ILE A 224 1.22 13.82 2.44
C ILE A 224 0.18 13.07 1.61
N LEU A 225 -0.93 13.75 1.35
CA LEU A 225 -1.87 13.44 0.28
C LEU A 225 -1.64 14.51 -0.78
N MET A 226 -0.94 14.17 -1.87
CA MET A 226 -1.08 14.87 -3.15
C MET A 226 -0.40 14.09 -4.26
N LYS A 227 -1.14 13.95 -5.37
CA LYS A 227 -0.85 13.25 -6.63
C LYS A 227 -1.07 11.73 -6.66
N VAL A 228 -2.34 11.33 -6.45
CA VAL A 228 -2.92 10.14 -7.13
C VAL A 228 -3.99 10.62 -8.11
N HIS A 229 -3.66 11.61 -8.95
CA HIS A 229 -4.63 12.19 -9.89
C HIS A 229 -4.38 11.82 -11.36
N THR A 230 -3.21 11.30 -11.70
CA THR A 230 -2.77 11.12 -13.10
C THR A 230 -2.94 9.70 -13.66
N TRP A 231 -3.14 8.67 -12.82
CA TRP A 231 -3.25 7.28 -13.29
C TRP A 231 -4.63 6.91 -13.89
N TRP A 232 -5.72 7.55 -13.46
CA TRP A 232 -7.08 6.99 -13.63
C TRP A 232 -7.70 7.03 -15.02
N ARG A 233 -6.95 7.46 -16.05
CA ARG A 233 -7.45 7.55 -17.44
C ARG A 233 -6.96 6.43 -18.35
N GLU A 234 -5.96 5.64 -17.93
CA GLU A 234 -5.26 4.68 -18.81
C GLU A 234 -5.50 3.19 -18.46
N MET A 235 -6.46 2.89 -17.58
CA MET A 235 -6.98 1.52 -17.40
C MET A 235 -8.30 1.30 -18.16
N ASN A 236 -8.36 1.81 -19.41
CA ASN A 236 -9.34 1.45 -20.44
C ASN A 236 -8.71 0.47 -21.43
#